data_AF-A0A316ZIW1-F1
#
_entry.id   AF-A0A316ZIW1-F1
#
_cell.length_a   1.000
_cell.length_b   1.000
_cell.length_c   1.000
_cell.angle_alpha   90.00
_cell.angle_beta   90.00
_cell.angle_gamma   90.00
#
_symmetry.space_group_name_H-M   'P 1'
#
loop_
_entity.id
_entity.type
_entity.pdbx_description
1 polymer ?
#
loop_
_entity_poly.entity_id
_entity_poly.type
_entity_poly.pdbx_seq_one_letter_code
_entity_poly.pdbx_strand_id
1 'polypeptide(L)'
;MNAVNACRLNDLDGKAGFWFVLQDLSVRTEGTFRLKLSLFDIGSGTNTVVPESQGPHTKFPGVIESTPLSKCFAQQGIKIPIRKDAPKEIVNANEYEADD
;
A
#
# COMPACT_ATOMS: atom_id res chain seq x y z
N MET A 1 10.96 -7.47 11.57
CA MET A 1 10.27 -6.17 11.63
C MET A 1 10.52 -5.50 10.28
N ASN A 2 9.48 -5.29 9.47
CA ASN A 2 9.65 -4.57 8.20
C ASN A 2 9.65 -3.07 8.52
N ALA A 3 10.83 -2.45 8.44
CA ALA A 3 11.00 -1.01 8.52
C ALA A 3 11.38 -0.50 7.13
N VAL A 4 10.84 0.65 6.74
CA VAL A 4 11.15 1.31 5.47
C VAL A 4 11.65 2.73 5.74
N ASN A 5 12.66 3.16 4.99
CA ASN A 5 13.17 4.52 5.08
C ASN A 5 12.28 5.47 4.27
N ALA A 6 12.31 6.75 4.63
CA ALA A 6 11.70 7.80 3.82
C ALA A 6 12.44 7.92 2.48
N CYS A 7 11.69 7.92 1.39
CA CYS A 7 12.18 8.24 0.05
C CYS A 7 11.71 9.63 -0.34
N ARG A 8 12.61 10.45 -0.90
CA ARG A 8 12.23 11.72 -1.51
C ARG A 8 11.68 11.45 -2.90
N LEU A 9 10.38 11.67 -3.09
CA LEU A 9 9.66 11.44 -4.34
C LEU A 9 8.75 12.63 -4.65
N ASN A 10 8.46 12.81 -5.93
CA ASN A 10 7.47 13.74 -6.43
C ASN A 10 6.13 13.04 -6.58
N ASP A 11 5.04 13.69 -6.17
CA ASP A 11 3.69 13.18 -6.39
C ASP A 11 3.21 13.37 -7.84
N LEU A 12 1.92 13.15 -8.08
CA LEU A 12 1.29 13.28 -9.41
C LEU A 12 1.34 14.71 -9.97
N ASP A 13 1.41 15.71 -9.09
CA ASP A 13 1.49 17.13 -9.45
C ASP A 13 2.95 17.60 -9.55
N GLY A 14 3.92 16.68 -9.41
CA GLY A 14 5.34 16.98 -9.43
C GLY A 14 5.86 17.59 -8.12
N LYS A 15 5.06 17.63 -7.05
CA LYS A 15 5.46 18.22 -5.77
C LYS A 15 6.30 17.22 -4.98
N ALA A 16 7.48 17.67 -4.57
CA ALA A 16 8.39 16.86 -3.77
C ALA A 16 7.86 16.66 -2.34
N GLY A 17 8.00 15.43 -1.83
CA GLY A 17 7.68 15.05 -0.46
C GLY A 17 8.51 13.85 0.03
N PHE A 18 8.37 13.54 1.32
CA PHE A 18 8.91 12.31 1.90
C PHE A 18 7.82 11.24 1.95
N TRP A 19 8.09 10.11 1.33
CA TRP A 19 7.14 9.01 1.18
C TRP A 19 7.72 7.72 1.75
N PHE A 20 6.86 6.92 2.37
CA PHE A 20 7.17 5.59 2.87
C PHE A 20 6.39 4.58 2.04
N VAL A 21 7.09 3.72 1.31
CA VAL A 21 6.46 2.74 0.41
C VAL A 21 6.66 1.34 0.97
N LEU A 22 5.55 0.64 1.21
CA LEU A 22 5.52 -0.73 1.72
C LEU A 22 5.01 -1.69 0.63
N GLN A 23 5.82 -1.91 -0.41
CA GLN A 23 5.41 -2.71 -1.58
C GLN A 23 5.42 -4.22 -1.36
N ASP A 24 6.10 -4.71 -0.32
CA ASP A 24 6.28 -6.14 -0.05
C ASP A 24 5.71 -6.49 1.35
N LEU A 25 4.38 -6.50 1.41
CA LEU A 25 3.61 -6.80 2.60
C LEU A 25 2.60 -7.90 2.27
N SER A 26 2.59 -8.97 3.06
CA SER A 26 1.69 -10.10 2.88
C SER A 26 1.08 -10.56 4.20
N VAL A 27 -0.14 -11.07 4.12
CA VAL A 27 -0.85 -11.73 5.23
C VAL A 27 -0.99 -13.20 4.85
N ARG A 28 -0.64 -14.10 5.76
CA ARG A 28 -0.63 -15.57 5.51
C ARG A 28 -1.87 -16.28 6.02
N THR A 29 -2.67 -15.60 6.83
CA THR A 29 -3.83 -16.15 7.54
C THR A 29 -5.06 -15.35 7.17
N GLU A 30 -6.18 -16.02 6.97
CA GLU A 30 -7.45 -15.35 6.76
C GLU A 30 -7.90 -14.60 8.02
N GLY A 31 -8.64 -13.51 7.83
CA GLY A 31 -9.13 -12.68 8.91
C GLY A 31 -9.22 -11.21 8.53
N THR A 32 -9.73 -10.41 9.46
CA THR A 32 -9.81 -8.96 9.33
C THR A 32 -8.60 -8.33 10.02
N PHE A 33 -7.79 -7.59 9.26
CA PHE A 33 -6.58 -6.95 9.76
C PHE A 33 -6.56 -5.46 9.40
N ARG A 34 -5.78 -4.68 10.15
CA ARG A 34 -5.49 -3.27 9.84
C ARG A 34 -4.00 -3.03 9.93
N LEU A 35 -3.51 -2.13 9.07
CA LEU A 35 -2.11 -1.70 9.13
C LEU A 35 -1.94 -0.60 10.15
N LYS A 36 -1.21 -0.92 11.22
CA LYS A 36 -0.68 0.07 12.15
C LYS A 36 0.70 0.51 11.67
N LEU A 37 0.80 1.76 11.25
CA LEU A 37 2.07 2.40 10.90
C LEU A 37 2.58 3.17 12.12
N SER A 38 3.89 3.13 12.37
CA SER A 38 4.52 3.88 13.45
C SER A 38 5.79 4.53 12.90
N LEU A 39 5.88 5.85 13.05
CA LEU A 39 6.94 6.65 12.48
C LEU A 39 7.95 7.02 13.58
N PHE A 40 9.21 6.73 13.33
CA PHE A 40 10.28 6.98 14.29
C PHE A 40 11.26 7.98 13.71
N ASP A 41 11.52 9.07 14.43
CA ASP A 41 12.63 9.96 14.13
C ASP A 41 13.81 9.61 15.04
N ILE A 42 14.83 8.99 14.43
CA ILE A 42 16.04 8.54 15.12
C ILE A 42 16.91 9.74 15.53
N GLY A 43 16.82 10.87 14.83
CA GLY A 43 17.63 12.06 15.08
C GLY A 43 17.18 12.88 16.29
N SER A 44 15.87 12.95 16.54
CA SER A 44 15.32 13.67 17.70
C SER A 44 14.97 12.76 18.88
N GLY A 45 15.02 11.44 18.72
CA GLY A 45 14.60 10.47 19.73
C GLY A 45 13.09 10.48 20.00
N THR A 46 12.31 11.17 19.17
CA THR A 46 10.86 11.27 19.31
C THR A 46 10.14 10.24 18.44
N ASN A 47 9.07 9.66 19.00
CA ASN A 47 8.24 8.68 18.31
C ASN A 47 6.92 9.36 17.95
N THR A 48 6.66 9.56 16.66
CA THR A 48 5.41 10.17 16.20
C THR A 48 4.49 9.08 15.67
N VAL A 49 3.41 8.81 16.39
CA VAL A 49 2.37 7.90 15.90
C VAL A 49 1.54 8.66 14.87
N VAL A 50 1.62 8.23 13.60
CA VAL A 50 0.75 8.75 12.55
C VAL A 50 -0.67 8.18 12.72
N PRO A 51 -1.73 8.99 12.55
CA PRO A 51 -3.10 8.51 12.67
C PRO A 51 -3.41 7.41 11.65
N GLU A 52 -4.13 6.40 12.14
CA GLU A 52 -4.58 5.19 11.44
C GLU A 52 -5.37 5.54 10.17
N SER A 53 -5.15 4.81 9.07
CA SER A 53 -5.99 4.93 7.87
C SER A 53 -7.42 4.49 8.22
N GLN A 54 -8.35 5.43 8.27
CA GLN A 54 -9.75 5.14 8.56
C GLN A 54 -10.46 4.67 7.28
N GLY A 55 -10.70 3.37 7.18
CA GLY A 55 -11.56 2.78 6.17
C GLY A 55 -11.81 1.30 6.44
N PRO A 56 -13.03 0.77 6.24
CA PRO A 56 -13.27 -0.67 6.28
C PRO A 56 -12.49 -1.32 5.13
N HIS A 57 -11.48 -2.13 5.46
CA HIS A 57 -10.88 -3.03 4.50
C HIS A 57 -11.80 -4.24 4.37
N THR A 58 -12.68 -4.22 3.36
CA THR A 58 -13.42 -5.40 2.94
C THR A 58 -12.46 -6.46 2.41
N LYS A 59 -12.94 -7.72 2.34
CA LYS A 59 -12.19 -8.90 1.86
C LYS A 59 -11.27 -8.53 0.68
N PHE A 60 -10.03 -9.03 0.69
CA PHE A 60 -9.03 -8.71 -0.31
C PHE A 60 -9.56 -9.00 -1.72
N PRO A 61 -9.77 -7.98 -2.59
CA PRO A 61 -10.43 -8.15 -3.89
C PRO A 61 -9.53 -8.81 -4.95
N GLY A 62 -8.37 -9.35 -4.55
CA GLY A 62 -7.31 -9.75 -5.44
C GLY A 62 -6.36 -8.61 -5.81
N VAL A 63 -5.36 -8.92 -6.63
CA VAL A 63 -4.36 -7.93 -7.05
C VAL A 63 -4.93 -7.09 -8.18
N ILE A 64 -5.22 -5.83 -7.89
CA ILE A 64 -5.75 -4.84 -8.83
C ILE A 64 -4.64 -4.22 -9.72
N GLU A 65 -5.05 -3.46 -10.73
CA GLU A 65 -4.12 -2.68 -11.55
C GLU A 65 -3.33 -1.66 -10.72
N SER A 66 -2.12 -1.31 -11.18
CA SER A 66 -1.32 -0.33 -10.47
C SER A 66 -1.94 1.07 -10.56
N THR A 67 -2.09 1.72 -9.40
CA THR A 67 -2.60 3.09 -9.32
C THR A 67 -1.69 4.09 -10.05
N PRO A 68 -2.19 5.27 -10.46
CA PRO A 68 -1.35 6.33 -11.01
C PRO A 68 -0.17 6.69 -10.11
N LEU A 69 -0.39 6.75 -8.79
CA LEU A 69 0.64 7.05 -7.80
C LEU A 69 1.71 5.94 -7.75
N SER A 70 1.31 4.67 -7.78
CA SER A 70 2.25 3.53 -7.86
C SER A 70 3.11 3.60 -9.13
N LYS A 71 2.50 3.91 -10.28
CA LYS A 71 3.20 4.07 -11.56
C LYS A 71 4.19 5.25 -11.51
N CYS A 72 3.77 6.38 -10.94
CA CYS A 72 4.60 7.57 -10.75
C CYS A 72 5.82 7.29 -9.87
N PHE A 73 5.65 6.62 -8.72
CA PHE A 73 6.77 6.28 -7.84
C PHE A 73 7.69 5.22 -8.43
N ALA A 74 7.17 4.28 -9.23
CA ALA A 74 8.00 3.30 -9.93
C ALA A 74 8.95 3.95 -10.94
N GLN A 75 8.47 4.96 -11.67
CA GLN A 75 9.30 5.74 -12.60
C GLN A 75 10.43 6.51 -11.89
N GLN A 76 10.28 6.78 -10.59
CA GLN A 76 11.27 7.46 -9.75
C GLN A 76 12.22 6.49 -9.02
N GLY A 77 12.21 5.20 -9.40
CA GLY A 77 13.16 4.20 -8.90
C GLY A 77 12.67 3.33 -7.75
N ILE A 78 11.43 3.51 -7.29
CA ILE A 78 10.83 2.59 -6.31
C ILE A 78 10.49 1.26 -7.01
N LYS A 79 10.92 0.13 -6.44
CA LYS A 79 10.72 -1.20 -7.03
C LYS A 79 9.29 -1.73 -6.81
N ILE A 80 8.29 -1.02 -7.33
CA ILE A 80 6.89 -1.44 -7.30
C ILE A 80 6.60 -2.30 -8.55
N PRO A 81 6.07 -3.53 -8.40
CA PRO A 81 5.62 -4.31 -9.55
C PRO A 81 4.47 -3.58 -10.27
N ILE A 82 4.71 -3.12 -11.51
CA ILE A 82 3.69 -2.42 -12.31
C ILE A 82 2.92 -3.41 -13.17
N ARG A 83 1.59 -3.41 -13.02
CA ARG A 83 0.65 -4.21 -13.81
C ARG A 83 -0.17 -3.25 -14.70
N LYS A 84 -0.18 -3.51 -16.02
CA LYS A 84 -0.84 -2.65 -17.01
C LYS A 84 -2.30 -3.04 -17.30
N ASP A 85 -2.64 -4.32 -17.18
CA ASP A 85 -3.96 -4.83 -17.54
C ASP A 85 -4.36 -5.96 -16.57
N ALA A 86 -5.12 -5.63 -15.53
CA ALA A 86 -5.82 -6.66 -14.76
C ALA A 86 -7.13 -6.97 -15.50
N PRO A 87 -7.45 -8.23 -15.85
CA PRO A 87 -8.78 -8.58 -16.33
C PRO A 87 -9.84 -8.04 -15.37
N LYS A 88 -10.87 -7.37 -15.89
CA LYS A 88 -12.01 -6.87 -15.09
C LYS A 88 -12.79 -8.00 -14.41
N GLU A 89 -12.57 -9.25 -14.79
CA GLU A 89 -13.07 -10.41 -14.07
C GLU A 89 -12.11 -10.75 -12.94
N ILE A 90 -12.49 -10.32 -11.75
CA ILE A 90 -11.96 -10.85 -10.50
C ILE A 90 -12.30 -12.35 -10.51
N VAL A 91 -11.33 -13.19 -10.84
CA VAL A 91 -11.49 -14.66 -10.93
C VAL A 91 -12.07 -15.31 -9.66
N ASN A 92 -12.07 -14.57 -8.54
CA ASN A 92 -12.62 -15.02 -7.26
C ASN A 92 -13.80 -14.16 -6.75
N ALA A 93 -14.38 -13.23 -7.53
CA ALA A 93 -15.53 -12.46 -7.04
C ALA A 93 -16.80 -13.31 -6.91
N ASN A 94 -16.99 -14.26 -7.82
CA ASN A 94 -18.22 -15.05 -7.89
C ASN A 94 -18.32 -16.14 -6.81
N GLU A 95 -17.22 -16.50 -6.14
CA GLU A 95 -17.20 -17.57 -5.13
C GLU A 95 -17.60 -17.09 -3.73
N TYR A 96 -17.69 -15.77 -3.47
CA TYR A 96 -17.98 -15.23 -2.13
C TYR A 96 -19.30 -14.46 -2.02
N GLU A 97 -20.02 -14.21 -3.12
CA GLU A 97 -21.38 -13.67 -3.09
C GLU A 97 -22.46 -14.77 -2.95
N ALA A 98 -22.05 -16.05 -2.90
CA ALA A 98 -22.96 -17.18 -2.78
C ALA A 98 -23.21 -17.64 -1.32
N ASP A 99 -22.64 -16.95 -0.33
CA ASP A 99 -22.63 -17.35 1.09
C ASP A 99 -23.32 -16.32 2.04
N ASP A 100 -24.24 -15.51 1.52
CA ASP A 100 -25.25 -14.77 2.32
C ASP A 100 -26.58 -15.53 2.35
#